data_AF-A0A6A7M0E4-F1
#
_entry.id   AF-A0A6A7M0E4-F1
#
_cell.length_a   1.000
_cell.length_b   1.000
_cell.length_c   1.000
_cell.angle_alpha   90.00
_cell.angle_beta   90.00
_cell.angle_gamma   90.00
#
_symmetry.space_group_name_H-M   'P 1'
#
loop_
_entity.id
_entity.type
_entity.pdbx_description
1 polymer ?
#
loop_
_entity_poly.entity_id
_entity_poly.type
_entity_poly.pdbx_seq_one_letter_code
_entity_poly.pdbx_strand_id
1 'polypeptide(L)'
;MNIDLSTLGWKAFQDLCAAVASEVLGRPVQAFLSSKDGGRDGAFVGTWDGAPDEPASKSTIQCKFTGKLNASLGLGNLKSELSKVEDLAARGLAHDYVVMTNAGVSGDADAEISTAFEACGAKRCRVLGRDWIVGQIQQSSRLRMMVPRVYGIGDLSQILDDRAYTQARYILSAMGDDLQCFVTTTAHRQSVAALTKHGFVLLLGDPASGKSTIAATLALGALDSGSAGAVRITSPDQLSLWNPNEKQFLWVDDAFGPNQYDAAKTDAWNPQLPLLKSALKQGAKVVFTSRNYIWEAARRALKTSQFPLFAESSR
;
A
#
# COMPACT_ATOMS: atom_id res chain seq x y z
N MET A 1 7.86 -16.21 -4.31
CA MET A 1 7.31 -15.39 -5.42
C MET A 1 8.49 -14.85 -6.20
N ASN A 2 8.56 -15.05 -7.52
CA ASN A 2 9.61 -14.40 -8.31
C ASN A 2 9.14 -12.96 -8.61
N ILE A 3 9.70 -11.98 -7.91
CA ILE A 3 9.35 -10.55 -8.06
C ILE A 3 10.51 -9.88 -8.79
N ASP A 4 10.27 -9.42 -10.01
CA ASP A 4 11.27 -8.64 -10.73
C ASP A 4 11.15 -7.14 -10.40
N LEU A 5 11.84 -6.73 -9.32
CA LEU A 5 11.90 -5.34 -8.89
C LEU A 5 12.59 -4.41 -9.91
N SER A 6 13.32 -4.93 -10.91
CA SER A 6 13.97 -4.09 -11.93
C SER A 6 12.96 -3.43 -12.89
N THR A 7 11.72 -3.93 -12.94
CA THR A 7 10.64 -3.42 -13.79
C THR A 7 9.82 -2.30 -13.14
N LEU A 8 9.93 -2.08 -11.83
CA LEU A 8 9.15 -1.05 -11.10
C LEU A 8 9.48 0.38 -11.55
N GLY A 9 10.74 0.62 -11.95
CA GLY A 9 11.27 1.96 -12.16
C GLY A 9 11.66 2.66 -10.85
N TRP A 10 12.57 3.62 -10.96
CA TRP A 10 13.24 4.24 -9.80
C TRP A 10 12.27 4.89 -8.81
N LYS A 11 11.25 5.61 -9.30
CA LYS A 11 10.33 6.35 -8.43
C LYS A 11 9.45 5.41 -7.61
N ALA A 12 8.94 4.36 -8.24
CA ALA A 12 8.12 3.36 -7.59
C ALA A 12 8.92 2.50 -6.62
N PHE A 13 10.20 2.25 -6.93
CA PHE A 13 11.12 1.62 -6.00
C PHE A 13 11.35 2.48 -4.75
N GLN A 14 11.50 3.81 -4.90
CA GLN A 14 11.60 4.71 -3.76
C GLN A 14 10.32 4.68 -2.91
N ASP A 15 9.15 4.68 -3.53
CA ASP A 15 7.87 4.58 -2.82
C ASP A 15 7.73 3.22 -2.10
N LEU A 16 8.23 2.13 -2.71
CA LEU A 16 8.34 0.81 -2.07
C LEU A 16 9.27 0.86 -0.85
N CYS A 17 10.46 1.44 -0.96
CA CYS A 17 11.39 1.58 0.17
C CYS A 17 10.76 2.38 1.32
N ALA A 18 10.04 3.45 1.02
CA ALA A 18 9.31 4.22 2.03
C ALA A 18 8.20 3.40 2.69
N ALA A 19 7.46 2.60 1.92
CA ALA A 19 6.44 1.71 2.45
C ALA A 19 7.04 0.59 3.32
N VAL A 20 8.14 -0.03 2.89
CA VAL A 20 8.89 -1.03 3.68
C VAL A 20 9.36 -0.41 4.99
N ALA A 21 9.96 0.77 4.93
CA ALA A 21 10.43 1.47 6.13
C ALA A 21 9.28 1.79 7.10
N SER A 22 8.11 2.20 6.58
CA SER A 22 6.95 2.50 7.43
C SER A 22 6.28 1.26 8.01
N GLU A 23 6.10 0.22 7.20
CA GLU A 23 5.26 -0.94 7.53
C GLU A 23 6.04 -2.07 8.20
N VAL A 24 7.31 -2.25 7.83
CA VAL A 24 8.16 -3.33 8.38
C VAL A 24 8.97 -2.83 9.56
N LEU A 25 9.52 -1.61 9.48
CA LEU A 25 10.35 -1.07 10.57
C LEU A 25 9.51 -0.38 11.65
N GLY A 26 8.22 -0.17 11.38
CA GLY A 26 7.28 0.45 12.32
C GLY A 26 7.60 1.92 12.65
N ARG A 27 8.33 2.63 11.77
CA ARG A 27 8.78 4.01 12.01
C ARG A 27 8.03 5.01 11.13
N PRO A 28 7.75 6.23 11.61
CA PRO A 28 7.23 7.29 10.75
C PRO A 28 8.29 7.70 9.74
N VAL A 29 8.01 7.51 8.46
CA VAL A 29 8.92 7.84 7.35
C VAL A 29 8.50 9.16 6.70
N GLN A 30 9.45 10.08 6.59
CA GLN A 30 9.36 11.26 5.75
C GLN A 30 10.09 10.98 4.43
N ALA A 31 9.36 10.94 3.32
CA ALA A 31 9.95 10.92 1.97
C ALA A 31 10.28 12.36 1.52
N PHE A 32 11.39 12.54 0.82
CA PHE A 32 11.81 13.86 0.31
C PHE A 32 11.58 14.01 -1.20
N LEU A 33 11.45 15.26 -1.65
CA LEU A 33 11.25 15.60 -3.08
C LEU A 33 12.51 15.33 -3.90
N SER A 34 12.33 14.83 -5.12
CA SER A 34 13.42 14.40 -6.02
C SER A 34 14.41 15.49 -6.46
N SER A 35 14.10 16.78 -6.29
CA SER A 35 14.94 17.89 -6.78
C SER A 35 15.64 18.70 -5.69
N LYS A 36 15.30 18.50 -4.40
CA LYS A 36 15.89 19.20 -3.25
C LYS A 36 15.85 18.32 -2.00
N ASP A 37 16.41 17.12 -2.13
CA ASP A 37 16.38 16.09 -1.10
C ASP A 37 17.47 16.26 -0.02
N GLY A 38 18.46 17.12 -0.29
CA GLY A 38 19.62 17.31 0.58
C GLY A 38 20.44 16.03 0.75
N GLY A 39 20.41 15.15 -0.26
CA GLY A 39 21.14 13.88 -0.26
C GLY A 39 20.42 12.71 0.41
N ARG A 40 19.09 12.73 0.53
CA ARG A 40 18.32 11.69 1.23
C ARG A 40 17.03 11.37 0.50
N ASP A 41 16.80 10.12 0.14
CA ASP A 41 15.52 9.71 -0.46
C ASP A 41 14.38 9.64 0.56
N GLY A 42 14.73 9.39 1.83
CA GLY A 42 13.80 9.41 2.96
C GLY A 42 14.54 9.52 4.29
N ALA A 43 13.77 9.72 5.36
CA ALA A 43 14.27 9.70 6.73
C ALA A 43 13.17 9.18 7.66
N PHE A 44 13.58 8.63 8.80
CA PHE A 44 12.67 8.37 9.91
C PHE A 44 13.27 8.90 11.22
N VAL A 45 12.41 9.06 12.22
CA VAL A 45 12.81 9.44 13.58
C VAL A 45 12.80 8.21 14.46
N GLY A 46 13.85 8.04 15.26
CA GLY A 46 14.09 6.91 16.15
C GLY A 46 15.25 6.02 15.71
N THR A 47 15.65 5.12 16.60
CA THR A 47 16.69 4.11 16.38
C THR A 47 16.09 2.73 16.12
N TRP A 48 16.86 1.82 15.51
CA TRP A 48 16.48 0.40 15.45
C TRP A 48 16.49 -0.28 16.83
N ASP A 49 15.64 -1.29 17.02
CA ASP A 49 15.58 -2.08 18.25
C ASP A 49 16.97 -2.60 18.66
N GLY A 50 17.33 -2.38 19.92
CA GLY A 50 18.66 -2.68 20.47
C GLY A 50 19.69 -1.53 20.37
N ALA A 51 19.32 -0.35 19.89
CA ALA A 51 20.07 0.88 20.19
C ALA A 51 19.67 1.44 21.56
N PRO A 52 20.55 2.20 22.24
CA PRO A 52 20.10 3.01 23.36
C PRO A 52 18.94 3.90 22.90
N ASP A 53 17.89 3.95 23.71
CA ASP A 53 16.67 4.73 23.46
C ASP A 53 17.02 6.22 23.36
N GLU A 54 17.37 6.67 22.15
CA GLU A 54 17.40 8.08 21.80
C GLU A 54 16.18 8.39 20.91
N PRO A 55 15.00 8.65 21.50
CA PRO A 55 13.78 8.96 20.75
C PRO A 55 13.87 10.24 19.89
N ALA A 56 15.00 10.95 19.91
CA ALA A 56 15.28 12.15 19.11
C ALA A 56 16.25 11.91 17.94
N SER A 57 16.87 10.73 17.79
CA SER A 57 17.84 10.47 16.73
C SER A 57 17.18 10.39 15.36
N LYS A 58 17.79 11.02 14.35
CA LYS A 58 17.30 11.00 12.97
C LYS A 58 18.13 10.06 12.12
N SER A 59 17.43 9.34 11.26
CA SER A 59 18.00 8.34 10.36
C SER A 59 17.84 8.76 8.91
N THR A 60 18.75 8.30 8.05
CA THR A 60 18.70 8.53 6.61
C THR A 60 18.41 7.23 5.88
N ILE A 61 17.48 7.28 4.92
CA ILE A 61 17.22 6.19 3.98
C ILE A 61 17.72 6.64 2.61
N GLN A 62 18.63 5.86 2.05
CA GLN A 62 19.10 5.99 0.67
C GLN A 62 18.55 4.83 -0.15
N CYS A 63 17.83 5.15 -1.23
CA CYS A 63 17.31 4.19 -2.19
C CYS A 63 18.27 4.11 -3.38
N LYS A 64 18.72 2.91 -3.73
CA LYS A 64 19.54 2.68 -4.93
C LYS A 64 18.85 1.72 -5.87
N PHE A 65 18.30 2.27 -6.94
CA PHE A 65 17.62 1.51 -7.99
C PHE A 65 18.55 1.20 -9.16
N THR A 66 18.39 0.02 -9.75
CA THR A 66 18.96 -0.36 -11.04
C THR A 66 17.91 -1.08 -11.88
N GLY A 67 17.81 -0.72 -13.16
CA GLY A 67 16.96 -1.43 -14.13
C GLY A 67 17.60 -2.71 -14.68
N LYS A 68 18.81 -3.06 -14.24
CA LYS A 68 19.52 -4.27 -14.68
C LYS A 68 19.12 -5.46 -13.80
N LEU A 69 18.58 -6.50 -14.42
CA LEU A 69 18.30 -7.77 -13.77
C LEU A 69 19.58 -8.39 -13.20
N ASN A 70 19.50 -8.98 -12.01
CA ASN A 70 20.61 -9.65 -11.31
C ASN A 70 21.87 -8.78 -11.10
N ALA A 71 21.72 -7.45 -11.10
CA ALA A 71 22.81 -6.55 -10.74
C ALA A 71 23.22 -6.76 -9.27
N SER A 72 24.50 -6.52 -8.98
CA SER A 72 25.04 -6.46 -7.62
C SER A 72 25.36 -5.02 -7.22
N LEU A 73 25.24 -4.73 -5.92
CA LEU A 73 25.70 -3.48 -5.32
C LEU A 73 27.05 -3.72 -4.63
N GLY A 74 28.01 -2.84 -4.89
CA GLY A 74 29.25 -2.72 -4.14
C GLY A 74 29.56 -1.27 -3.78
N LEU A 75 30.62 -1.05 -2.99
CA LEU A 75 31.00 0.28 -2.50
C LEU A 75 31.21 1.30 -3.62
N GLY A 76 31.77 0.86 -4.76
CA GLY A 76 31.99 1.70 -5.93
C GLY A 76 30.72 2.35 -6.49
N ASN A 77 29.54 1.75 -6.25
CA ASN A 77 28.25 2.29 -6.68
C ASN A 77 27.70 3.40 -5.75
N LEU A 78 28.32 3.60 -4.58
CA LEU A 78 27.88 4.50 -3.52
C LEU A 78 28.88 5.64 -3.25
N LYS A 79 29.88 5.85 -4.10
CA LYS A 79 30.91 6.89 -3.91
C LYS A 79 30.33 8.30 -3.73
N SER A 80 29.29 8.65 -4.49
CA SER A 80 28.61 9.94 -4.37
C SER A 80 27.80 10.09 -3.08
N GLU A 81 27.44 8.97 -2.45
CA GLU A 81 26.66 8.96 -1.21
C GLU A 81 27.58 9.07 0.00
N LEU A 82 28.75 8.41 -0.03
CA LEU A 82 29.77 8.52 1.03
C LEU A 82 30.12 9.98 1.35
N SER A 83 30.33 10.80 0.32
CA SER A 83 30.65 12.23 0.52
C SER A 83 29.53 13.03 1.18
N LYS A 84 28.28 12.54 1.14
CA LYS A 84 27.12 13.18 1.79
C LYS A 84 26.95 12.72 3.23
N VAL A 85 27.46 11.54 3.59
CA VAL A 85 27.31 10.97 4.94
C VAL A 85 27.93 11.89 5.99
N GLU A 86 29.09 12.46 5.71
CA GLU A 86 29.79 13.37 6.62
C GLU A 86 28.94 14.60 6.97
N ASP A 87 28.37 15.25 5.95
CA ASP A 87 27.47 16.40 6.12
C ASP A 87 26.19 16.03 6.88
N LEU A 88 25.63 14.85 6.62
CA LEU A 88 24.43 14.36 7.30
C LEU A 88 24.72 14.00 8.75
N ALA A 89 25.87 13.40 9.04
CA ALA A 89 26.32 13.07 10.38
C ALA A 89 26.56 14.35 11.20
N ALA A 90 27.24 15.36 10.62
CA ALA A 90 27.46 16.65 11.27
C ALA A 90 26.15 17.37 11.64
N ARG A 91 25.06 17.11 10.91
CA ARG A 91 23.72 17.65 11.17
C ARG A 91 22.85 16.78 12.09
N GLY A 92 23.39 15.67 12.60
CA GLY A 92 22.66 14.70 13.43
C GLY A 92 21.57 13.93 12.66
N LEU A 93 21.72 13.76 11.34
CA LEU A 93 20.74 13.13 10.44
C LEU A 93 21.14 11.71 10.00
N ALA A 94 22.29 11.22 10.43
CA ALA A 94 22.85 9.93 10.05
C ALA A 94 23.15 9.05 11.27
N HIS A 95 22.28 9.07 12.29
CA HIS A 95 22.45 8.15 13.41
C HIS A 95 22.36 6.70 12.90
N ASP A 96 21.23 6.34 12.26
CA ASP A 96 21.17 5.14 11.44
C ASP A 96 21.15 5.53 9.95
N TYR A 97 22.02 4.91 9.16
CA TYR A 97 22.06 5.06 7.71
C TYR A 97 21.61 3.75 7.06
N VAL A 98 20.50 3.80 6.32
CA VAL A 98 19.90 2.62 5.69
C VAL A 98 20.02 2.74 4.18
N VAL A 99 20.76 1.84 3.56
CA VAL A 99 20.84 1.72 2.10
C VAL A 99 19.88 0.61 1.68
N MET A 100 18.88 0.95 0.86
CA MET A 100 17.94 -0.02 0.29
C MET A 100 18.15 -0.15 -1.21
N THR A 101 18.25 -1.36 -1.74
CA THR A 101 18.49 -1.59 -3.16
C THR A 101 17.74 -2.79 -3.73
N ASN A 102 17.33 -2.72 -5.00
CA ASN A 102 16.81 -3.87 -5.74
C ASN A 102 17.92 -4.75 -6.35
N ALA A 103 19.19 -4.41 -6.14
CA ALA A 103 20.34 -5.24 -6.49
C ALA A 103 20.63 -6.30 -5.42
N GLY A 104 21.32 -7.38 -5.82
CA GLY A 104 21.91 -8.32 -4.88
C GLY A 104 23.05 -7.67 -4.08
N VAL A 105 23.22 -8.08 -2.84
CA VAL A 105 24.28 -7.61 -1.94
C VAL A 105 24.94 -8.83 -1.34
N SER A 106 26.25 -9.01 -1.55
CA SER A 106 27.01 -10.07 -0.90
C SER A 106 27.37 -9.68 0.54
N GLY A 107 27.69 -10.66 1.39
CA GLY A 107 28.13 -10.39 2.76
C GLY A 107 29.37 -9.49 2.83
N ASP A 108 30.34 -9.73 1.93
CA ASP A 108 31.54 -8.89 1.85
C ASP A 108 31.20 -7.44 1.45
N ALA A 109 30.29 -7.25 0.50
CA ALA A 109 29.86 -5.93 0.07
C ALA A 109 29.07 -5.20 1.17
N ASP A 110 28.20 -5.89 1.91
CA ASP A 110 27.48 -5.33 3.07
C ASP A 110 28.46 -4.87 4.16
N ALA A 111 29.45 -5.69 4.50
CA ALA A 111 30.48 -5.35 5.48
C ALA A 111 31.35 -4.16 5.04
N GLU A 112 31.79 -4.17 3.77
CA GLU A 112 32.58 -3.08 3.18
C GLU A 112 31.81 -1.76 3.17
N ILE A 113 30.56 -1.77 2.69
CA ILE A 113 29.68 -0.59 2.65
C ILE A 113 29.42 -0.08 4.07
N SER A 114 29.06 -0.97 4.99
CA SER A 114 28.73 -0.56 6.35
C SER A 114 29.93 0.10 7.05
N THR A 115 31.11 -0.52 6.95
CA THR A 115 32.36 0.02 7.49
C THR A 115 32.68 1.40 6.91
N ALA A 116 32.55 1.57 5.60
CA ALA A 116 32.85 2.84 4.94
C ALA A 116 31.89 3.98 5.36
N PHE A 117 30.60 3.68 5.48
CA PHE A 117 29.61 4.67 5.92
C PHE A 117 29.78 5.05 7.40
N GLU A 118 30.12 4.08 8.26
CA GLU A 118 30.40 4.34 9.67
C GLU A 118 31.69 5.16 9.85
N ALA A 119 32.72 4.90 9.03
CA ALA A 119 33.93 5.71 9.00
C ALA A 119 33.67 7.18 8.59
N CYS A 120 32.67 7.41 7.72
CA CYS A 120 32.21 8.75 7.33
C CYS A 120 31.25 9.41 8.35
N GLY A 121 31.03 8.81 9.51
CA GLY A 121 30.32 9.43 10.63
C GLY A 121 28.91 8.92 10.90
N ALA A 122 28.38 7.96 10.13
CA ALA A 122 27.15 7.28 10.52
C ALA A 122 27.38 6.46 11.81
N LYS A 123 26.44 6.48 12.78
CA LYS A 123 26.63 5.65 14.00
C LYS A 123 26.45 4.17 13.72
N ARG A 124 25.52 3.84 12.82
CA ARG A 124 25.29 2.48 12.30
C ARG A 124 24.86 2.55 10.85
N CYS A 125 25.40 1.65 10.02
CA CYS A 125 24.94 1.48 8.65
C CYS A 125 24.27 0.10 8.46
N ARG A 126 23.24 0.03 7.62
CA ARG A 126 22.56 -1.22 7.24
C ARG A 126 22.30 -1.23 5.75
N VAL A 127 22.69 -2.31 5.07
CA VAL A 127 22.38 -2.52 3.65
C VAL A 127 21.28 -3.57 3.51
N LEU A 128 20.16 -3.16 2.92
CA LEU A 128 18.97 -3.98 2.69
C LEU A 128 18.84 -4.24 1.19
N GLY A 129 19.35 -5.39 0.76
CA GLY A 129 19.36 -5.82 -0.63
C GLY A 129 18.05 -6.44 -1.13
N ARG A 130 18.05 -6.82 -2.41
CA ARG A 130 16.90 -7.40 -3.13
C ARG A 130 16.21 -8.52 -2.36
N ASP A 131 16.96 -9.52 -1.90
CA ASP A 131 16.39 -10.71 -1.28
C ASP A 131 15.66 -10.38 0.04
N TRP A 132 16.20 -9.45 0.82
CA TRP A 132 15.55 -8.98 2.03
C TRP A 132 14.25 -8.24 1.70
N ILE A 133 14.27 -7.30 0.74
CA ILE A 133 13.08 -6.55 0.33
C ILE A 133 11.99 -7.49 -0.22
N VAL A 134 12.37 -8.44 -1.08
CA VAL A 134 11.44 -9.44 -1.63
C VAL A 134 10.86 -10.30 -0.51
N GLY A 135 11.67 -10.70 0.48
CA GLY A 135 11.18 -11.40 1.67
C GLY A 135 10.13 -10.60 2.44
N GLN A 136 10.36 -9.30 2.67
CA GLN A 136 9.38 -8.44 3.33
C GLN A 136 8.09 -8.31 2.53
N ILE A 137 8.22 -8.15 1.21
CA ILE A 137 7.07 -8.11 0.30
C ILE A 137 6.27 -9.40 0.41
N GLN A 138 6.91 -10.57 0.42
CA GLN A 138 6.24 -11.87 0.47
C GLN A 138 5.53 -12.13 1.81
N GLN A 139 6.06 -11.62 2.91
CA GLN A 139 5.52 -11.86 4.25
C GLN A 139 4.41 -10.90 4.64
N SER A 140 4.27 -9.76 3.96
CA SER A 140 3.33 -8.70 4.34
C SER A 140 2.32 -8.38 3.23
N SER A 141 1.10 -8.91 3.37
CA SER A 141 -0.05 -8.52 2.53
C SER A 141 -0.38 -7.03 2.65
N ARG A 142 -0.17 -6.46 3.84
CA ARG A 142 -0.31 -5.03 4.09
C ARG A 142 0.68 -4.21 3.26
N LEU A 143 1.95 -4.61 3.20
CA LEU A 143 2.95 -3.94 2.37
C LEU A 143 2.59 -3.99 0.89
N ARG A 144 2.14 -5.15 0.37
CA ARG A 144 1.68 -5.30 -1.02
C ARG A 144 0.48 -4.39 -1.31
N MET A 145 -0.44 -4.26 -0.36
CA MET A 145 -1.57 -3.33 -0.48
C MET A 145 -1.12 -1.87 -0.46
N MET A 146 -0.06 -1.51 0.28
CA MET A 146 0.49 -0.14 0.27
C MET A 146 1.30 0.19 -0.98
N VAL A 147 1.75 -0.83 -1.73
CA VAL A 147 2.47 -0.72 -3.00
C VAL A 147 1.82 -1.62 -4.06
N PRO A 148 0.62 -1.28 -4.56
CA PRO A 148 -0.20 -2.18 -5.38
C PRO A 148 0.47 -2.67 -6.67
N ARG A 149 1.41 -1.89 -7.20
CA ARG A 149 2.22 -2.24 -8.37
C ARG A 149 2.93 -3.58 -8.23
N VAL A 150 3.24 -4.00 -7.00
CA VAL A 150 3.83 -5.31 -6.71
C VAL A 150 2.94 -6.46 -7.19
N TYR A 151 1.61 -6.31 -7.13
CA TYR A 151 0.69 -7.35 -7.64
C TYR A 151 0.83 -7.56 -9.16
N GLY A 152 1.34 -6.59 -9.90
CA GLY A 152 1.52 -6.65 -11.35
C GLY A 152 2.86 -7.22 -11.81
N ILE A 153 3.84 -7.40 -10.91
CA ILE A 153 5.21 -7.83 -11.25
C ILE A 153 5.63 -9.15 -10.60
N GLY A 154 4.74 -9.76 -9.80
CA GLY A 154 5.00 -11.01 -9.09
C GLY A 154 3.95 -12.07 -9.39
N ASP A 155 4.36 -13.34 -9.26
CA ASP A 155 3.42 -14.47 -9.35
C ASP A 155 2.64 -14.64 -8.03
N LEU A 156 1.35 -14.37 -8.07
CA LEU A 156 0.45 -14.43 -6.91
C LEU A 156 0.06 -15.86 -6.50
N SER A 157 0.35 -16.88 -7.32
CA SER A 157 -0.02 -18.27 -7.03
C SER A 157 0.59 -18.80 -5.72
N GLN A 158 1.68 -18.18 -5.27
CA GLN A 158 2.39 -18.59 -4.06
C GLN A 158 1.84 -17.96 -2.77
N ILE A 159 0.91 -17.00 -2.88
CA ILE A 159 0.34 -16.28 -1.73
C ILE A 159 -1.19 -16.35 -1.65
N LEU A 160 -1.86 -16.79 -2.73
CA LEU A 160 -3.31 -16.92 -2.82
C LEU A 160 -3.71 -18.38 -3.02
N ASP A 161 -4.88 -18.77 -2.50
CA ASP A 161 -5.53 -20.01 -2.90
C ASP A 161 -6.04 -19.94 -4.36
N ASP A 162 -6.39 -21.08 -4.96
CA ASP A 162 -6.75 -21.18 -6.39
C ASP A 162 -7.93 -20.28 -6.79
N ARG A 163 -8.94 -20.14 -5.92
CA ARG A 163 -10.13 -19.32 -6.20
C ARG A 163 -9.79 -17.83 -6.14
N ALA A 164 -9.12 -17.42 -5.06
CA ALA A 164 -8.66 -16.05 -4.87
C ALA A 164 -7.66 -15.65 -5.96
N TYR A 165 -6.78 -16.56 -6.36
CA TYR A 165 -5.83 -16.36 -7.45
C TYR A 165 -6.54 -16.12 -8.79
N THR A 166 -7.55 -16.94 -9.12
CA THR A 166 -8.32 -16.78 -10.36
C THR A 166 -9.03 -15.43 -10.41
N GLN A 167 -9.67 -15.00 -9.31
CA GLN A 167 -10.31 -13.69 -9.25
C GLN A 167 -9.30 -12.53 -9.29
N ALA A 168 -8.17 -12.65 -8.58
CA ALA A 168 -7.11 -11.65 -8.61
C ALA A 168 -6.57 -11.46 -10.03
N ARG A 169 -6.35 -12.55 -10.79
CA ARG A 169 -5.93 -12.49 -12.19
C ARG A 169 -6.93 -11.75 -13.07
N TYR A 170 -8.23 -11.95 -12.86
CA TYR A 170 -9.26 -11.21 -13.59
C TYR A 170 -9.25 -9.71 -13.26
N ILE A 171 -9.12 -9.35 -11.98
CA ILE A 171 -9.03 -7.95 -11.55
C ILE A 171 -7.79 -7.28 -12.14
N LEU A 172 -6.62 -7.92 -12.06
CA LEU A 172 -5.37 -7.40 -12.63
C LEU A 172 -5.46 -7.23 -14.15
N SER A 173 -6.05 -8.20 -14.85
CA SER A 173 -6.26 -8.11 -16.29
C SER A 173 -7.20 -6.97 -16.67
N ALA A 174 -8.22 -6.68 -15.86
CA ALA A 174 -9.12 -5.57 -16.08
C ALA A 174 -8.48 -4.20 -15.78
N MET A 175 -7.52 -4.15 -14.83
CA MET A 175 -6.75 -2.93 -14.55
C MET A 175 -5.70 -2.64 -15.63
N GLY A 176 -5.11 -3.66 -16.26
CA GLY A 176 -4.15 -3.49 -17.36
C GLY A 176 -3.02 -2.50 -17.01
N ASP A 177 -2.83 -1.50 -17.87
CA ASP A 177 -1.79 -0.47 -17.71
C ASP A 177 -2.05 0.51 -16.55
N ASP A 178 -3.30 0.64 -16.08
CA ASP A 178 -3.63 1.53 -14.95
C ASP A 178 -2.91 1.10 -13.68
N LEU A 179 -2.66 -0.20 -13.51
CA LEU A 179 -1.91 -0.71 -12.36
C LEU A 179 -0.45 -0.27 -12.41
N GLN A 180 0.17 -0.22 -13.60
CA GLN A 180 1.58 0.20 -13.75
C GLN A 180 1.77 1.68 -13.43
N CYS A 181 0.76 2.50 -13.72
CA CYS A 181 0.75 3.92 -13.40
C CYS A 181 0.19 4.21 -11.99
N PHE A 182 -0.20 3.20 -11.23
CA PHE A 182 -0.85 3.41 -9.94
C PHE A 182 0.10 4.07 -8.94
N VAL A 183 -0.35 5.19 -8.37
CA VAL A 183 0.35 5.92 -7.30
C VAL A 183 -0.47 5.83 -6.02
N THR A 184 0.17 5.40 -4.94
CA THR A 184 -0.45 5.37 -3.62
C THR A 184 -0.74 6.78 -3.12
N THR A 185 -1.99 7.22 -3.26
CA THR A 185 -2.46 8.53 -2.81
C THR A 185 -2.85 8.52 -1.32
N THR A 186 -3.06 9.71 -0.75
CA THR A 186 -3.64 9.83 0.59
C THR A 186 -5.02 9.18 0.68
N ALA A 187 -5.86 9.32 -0.36
CA ALA A 187 -7.17 8.67 -0.43
C ALA A 187 -7.03 7.14 -0.37
N HIS A 188 -6.11 6.55 -1.14
CA HIS A 188 -5.85 5.11 -1.08
C HIS A 188 -5.42 4.67 0.33
N ARG A 189 -4.45 5.35 0.96
CA ARG A 189 -3.97 5.01 2.32
C ARG A 189 -5.08 5.12 3.37
N GLN A 190 -5.90 6.16 3.30
CA GLN A 190 -7.05 6.32 4.19
C GLN A 190 -8.08 5.20 3.97
N SER A 191 -8.26 4.76 2.74
CA SER A 191 -9.18 3.67 2.40
C SER A 191 -8.71 2.34 2.98
N VAL A 192 -7.43 2.03 2.86
CA VAL A 192 -6.81 0.86 3.51
C VAL A 192 -7.01 0.90 5.03
N ALA A 193 -6.76 2.05 5.66
CA ALA A 193 -6.93 2.23 7.10
C ALA A 193 -8.40 2.08 7.52
N ALA A 194 -9.34 2.68 6.79
CA ALA A 194 -10.77 2.59 7.05
C ALA A 194 -11.27 1.15 6.92
N LEU A 195 -10.87 0.45 5.86
CA LEU A 195 -11.22 -0.95 5.64
C LEU A 195 -10.66 -1.87 6.74
N THR A 196 -9.44 -1.60 7.21
CA THR A 196 -8.82 -2.36 8.31
C THR A 196 -9.54 -2.12 9.64
N LYS A 197 -9.88 -0.86 9.93
CA LYS A 197 -10.49 -0.46 11.21
C LYS A 197 -11.98 -0.76 11.31
N HIS A 198 -12.72 -0.52 10.23
CA HIS A 198 -14.18 -0.54 10.21
C HIS A 198 -14.76 -1.67 9.36
N GLY A 199 -13.95 -2.36 8.55
CA GLY A 199 -14.44 -3.30 7.54
C GLY A 199 -15.18 -2.64 6.38
N PHE A 200 -15.33 -1.30 6.39
CA PHE A 200 -16.15 -0.55 5.44
C PHE A 200 -15.46 0.76 5.01
N VAL A 201 -15.53 1.07 3.72
CA VAL A 201 -15.12 2.38 3.17
C VAL A 201 -16.09 2.83 2.07
N LEU A 202 -16.43 4.11 2.06
CA LEU A 202 -17.19 4.76 0.98
C LEU A 202 -16.26 5.74 0.25
N LEU A 203 -15.89 5.38 -0.97
CA LEU A 203 -15.03 6.19 -1.84
C LEU A 203 -15.87 7.22 -2.59
N LEU A 204 -15.60 8.49 -2.32
CA LEU A 204 -16.23 9.62 -2.97
C LEU A 204 -15.24 10.32 -3.91
N GLY A 205 -15.76 10.98 -4.95
CA GLY A 205 -14.94 11.71 -5.89
C GLY A 205 -15.63 11.94 -7.23
N ASP A 206 -15.08 12.84 -8.03
CA ASP A 206 -15.64 13.20 -9.33
C ASP A 206 -15.48 12.08 -10.38
N PRO A 207 -16.17 12.14 -11.52
CA PRO A 207 -15.96 11.19 -12.61
C PRO A 207 -14.46 11.08 -12.97
N ALA A 208 -14.00 9.86 -13.27
CA ALA A 208 -12.61 9.56 -13.58
C ALA A 208 -11.58 9.86 -12.47
N SER A 209 -12.00 10.05 -11.21
CA SER A 209 -11.09 10.30 -10.08
C SER A 209 -10.32 9.05 -9.57
N GLY A 210 -10.40 7.91 -10.26
CA GLY A 210 -9.70 6.67 -9.87
C GLY A 210 -10.35 5.85 -8.74
N LYS A 211 -11.61 6.10 -8.37
CA LYS A 211 -12.32 5.33 -7.31
C LYS A 211 -12.37 3.84 -7.59
N SER A 212 -12.75 3.44 -8.81
CA SER A 212 -12.83 2.03 -9.20
C SER A 212 -11.45 1.37 -9.22
N THR A 213 -10.40 2.12 -9.56
CA THR A 213 -9.00 1.66 -9.46
C THR A 213 -8.61 1.41 -8.01
N ILE A 214 -8.93 2.32 -7.08
CA ILE A 214 -8.72 2.12 -5.64
C ILE A 214 -9.52 0.91 -5.13
N ALA A 215 -10.80 0.79 -5.50
CA ALA A 215 -11.65 -0.34 -5.11
C ALA A 215 -11.11 -1.69 -5.61
N ALA A 216 -10.61 -1.74 -6.85
CA ALA A 216 -9.97 -2.92 -7.42
C ALA A 216 -8.70 -3.32 -6.64
N THR A 217 -7.86 -2.34 -6.30
CA THR A 217 -6.69 -2.55 -5.44
C THR A 217 -7.07 -3.06 -4.05
N LEU A 218 -8.12 -2.51 -3.43
CA LEU A 218 -8.61 -2.98 -2.14
C LEU A 218 -9.14 -4.41 -2.22
N ALA A 219 -9.78 -4.78 -3.33
CA ALA A 219 -10.21 -6.15 -3.58
C ALA A 219 -9.02 -7.12 -3.65
N LEU A 220 -7.96 -6.75 -4.38
CA LEU A 220 -6.72 -7.53 -4.43
C LEU A 220 -6.09 -7.69 -3.05
N GLY A 221 -5.98 -6.59 -2.30
CA GLY A 221 -5.48 -6.62 -0.92
C GLY A 221 -6.35 -7.46 0.02
N ALA A 222 -7.67 -7.48 -0.19
CA ALA A 222 -8.58 -8.29 0.60
C ALA A 222 -8.40 -9.79 0.32
N LEU A 223 -8.31 -10.19 -0.95
CA LEU A 223 -8.00 -11.56 -1.38
C LEU A 223 -6.66 -12.01 -0.78
N ASP A 224 -5.63 -11.18 -0.90
CA ASP A 224 -4.28 -11.40 -0.35
C ASP A 224 -4.25 -11.47 1.19
N SER A 225 -5.18 -10.78 1.86
CA SER A 225 -5.34 -10.88 3.31
C SER A 225 -6.18 -12.07 3.79
N GLY A 226 -6.55 -12.99 2.90
CA GLY A 226 -7.29 -14.22 3.22
C GLY A 226 -8.81 -14.13 3.05
N SER A 227 -9.30 -13.22 2.20
CA SER A 227 -10.71 -13.27 1.78
C SER A 227 -10.90 -14.39 0.76
N ALA A 228 -11.91 -15.23 0.95
CA ALA A 228 -12.23 -16.37 0.08
C ALA A 228 -12.72 -15.94 -1.31
N GLY A 229 -13.08 -14.67 -1.47
CA GLY A 229 -13.45 -14.10 -2.76
C GLY A 229 -13.79 -12.62 -2.70
N ALA A 230 -13.79 -12.01 -3.87
CA ALA A 230 -14.30 -10.67 -4.12
C ALA A 230 -15.57 -10.76 -4.97
N VAL A 231 -16.66 -10.16 -4.48
CA VAL A 231 -17.98 -10.15 -5.12
C VAL A 231 -18.31 -8.73 -5.52
N ARG A 232 -18.51 -8.50 -6.81
CA ARG A 232 -18.99 -7.22 -7.33
C ARG A 232 -20.52 -7.21 -7.23
N ILE A 233 -21.05 -6.15 -6.62
CA ILE A 233 -22.47 -5.90 -6.39
C ILE A 233 -22.84 -4.68 -7.22
N THR A 234 -23.70 -4.84 -8.22
CA THR A 234 -24.16 -3.77 -9.10
C THR A 234 -25.53 -3.24 -8.68
N SER A 235 -26.29 -4.02 -7.91
CA SER A 235 -27.61 -3.67 -7.38
C SER A 235 -27.79 -4.16 -5.93
N PRO A 236 -28.63 -3.49 -5.11
CA PRO A 236 -28.78 -3.83 -3.68
C PRO A 236 -29.25 -5.26 -3.40
N ASP A 237 -30.08 -5.83 -4.27
CA ASP A 237 -30.60 -7.20 -4.16
C ASP A 237 -29.51 -8.27 -4.25
N GLN A 238 -28.43 -7.99 -4.99
CA GLN A 238 -27.27 -8.90 -5.10
C GLN A 238 -26.49 -9.05 -3.79
N LEU A 239 -26.80 -8.28 -2.74
CA LEU A 239 -26.20 -8.49 -1.43
C LEU A 239 -26.51 -9.90 -0.87
N SER A 240 -27.57 -10.55 -1.33
CA SER A 240 -27.87 -11.94 -0.99
C SER A 240 -26.84 -12.96 -1.51
N LEU A 241 -25.95 -12.55 -2.44
CA LEU A 241 -24.83 -13.37 -2.90
C LEU A 241 -23.72 -13.52 -1.85
N TRP A 242 -23.74 -12.69 -0.80
CA TRP A 242 -22.81 -12.82 0.33
C TRP A 242 -23.01 -14.17 1.03
N ASN A 243 -21.91 -14.91 1.17
CA ASN A 243 -21.89 -16.16 1.92
C ASN A 243 -21.43 -15.91 3.37
N PRO A 244 -22.27 -16.15 4.39
CA PRO A 244 -21.93 -15.91 5.79
C PRO A 244 -20.83 -16.83 6.34
N ASN A 245 -20.56 -17.94 5.66
CA ASN A 245 -19.52 -18.89 6.07
C ASN A 245 -18.13 -18.55 5.48
N GLU A 246 -18.05 -17.56 4.61
CA GLU A 246 -16.82 -17.12 3.95
C GLU A 246 -16.53 -15.65 4.27
N LYS A 247 -15.27 -15.32 4.54
CA LYS A 247 -14.83 -13.92 4.58
C LYS A 247 -14.73 -13.42 3.15
N GLN A 248 -15.61 -12.51 2.76
CA GLN A 248 -15.70 -11.98 1.39
C GLN A 248 -15.44 -10.49 1.35
N PHE A 249 -14.89 -10.03 0.23
CA PHE A 249 -14.82 -8.63 -0.13
C PHE A 249 -16.01 -8.27 -1.02
N LEU A 250 -16.84 -7.33 -0.59
CA LEU A 250 -18.03 -6.87 -1.32
C LEU A 250 -17.74 -5.50 -1.94
N TRP A 251 -17.71 -5.44 -3.27
CA TRP A 251 -17.51 -4.22 -4.02
C TRP A 251 -18.83 -3.73 -4.60
N VAL A 252 -19.39 -2.70 -3.99
CA VAL A 252 -20.56 -1.99 -4.51
C VAL A 252 -20.12 -0.81 -5.35
N ASP A 253 -20.19 -0.97 -6.68
CA ASP A 253 -19.78 0.07 -7.62
C ASP A 253 -20.95 0.99 -7.97
N ASP A 254 -20.70 2.30 -7.98
CA ASP A 254 -21.70 3.34 -8.21
C ASP A 254 -22.99 3.08 -7.42
N ALA A 255 -22.83 2.98 -6.10
CA ALA A 255 -23.83 2.43 -5.18
C ALA A 255 -25.21 3.10 -5.28
N PHE A 256 -25.22 4.39 -5.61
CA PHE A 256 -26.40 5.26 -5.63
C PHE A 256 -26.76 5.80 -7.03
N GLY A 257 -26.13 5.23 -8.06
CA GLY A 257 -26.39 5.58 -9.47
C GLY A 257 -25.09 5.82 -10.25
N PRO A 258 -24.98 5.32 -11.50
CA PRO A 258 -23.74 5.38 -12.29
C PRO A 258 -23.41 6.77 -12.83
N ASN A 259 -24.43 7.49 -13.31
CA ASN A 259 -24.28 8.80 -13.94
C ASN A 259 -25.08 9.90 -13.25
N GLN A 260 -26.20 9.55 -12.64
CA GLN A 260 -27.09 10.47 -11.93
C GLN A 260 -27.60 9.80 -10.67
N TYR A 261 -28.08 10.61 -9.73
CA TYR A 261 -28.70 10.09 -8.52
C TYR A 261 -29.92 9.22 -8.87
N ASP A 262 -29.92 8.00 -8.38
CA ASP A 262 -31.01 7.03 -8.53
C ASP A 262 -31.70 6.84 -7.19
N ALA A 263 -32.88 7.45 -7.05
CA ALA A 263 -33.67 7.38 -5.83
C ALA A 263 -34.17 5.96 -5.55
N ALA A 264 -34.60 5.23 -6.57
CA ALA A 264 -35.10 3.86 -6.41
C ALA A 264 -33.98 2.92 -5.94
N LYS A 265 -32.78 3.04 -6.54
CA LYS A 265 -31.60 2.27 -6.11
C LYS A 265 -31.19 2.61 -4.68
N THR A 266 -31.27 3.89 -4.30
CA THR A 266 -30.95 4.35 -2.95
C THR A 266 -31.97 3.84 -1.91
N ASP A 267 -33.26 3.91 -2.23
CA ASP A 267 -34.32 3.39 -1.35
C ASP A 267 -34.22 1.88 -1.18
N ALA A 268 -33.82 1.16 -2.23
CA ALA A 268 -33.58 -0.28 -2.19
C ALA A 268 -32.39 -0.68 -1.30
N TRP A 269 -31.46 0.23 -0.96
CA TRP A 269 -30.41 -0.04 0.03
C TRP A 269 -30.92 -0.06 1.45
N ASN A 270 -31.94 0.74 1.80
CA ASN A 270 -32.46 0.84 3.16
C ASN A 270 -32.84 -0.53 3.79
N PRO A 271 -33.59 -1.42 3.12
CA PRO A 271 -33.88 -2.75 3.68
C PRO A 271 -32.66 -3.68 3.74
N GLN A 272 -31.59 -3.40 2.99
CA GLN A 272 -30.37 -4.20 2.94
C GLN A 272 -29.33 -3.80 4.01
N LEU A 273 -29.46 -2.61 4.63
CA LEU A 273 -28.51 -2.14 5.65
C LEU A 273 -28.32 -3.11 6.84
N PRO A 274 -29.37 -3.77 7.38
CA PRO A 274 -29.20 -4.76 8.44
C PRO A 274 -28.37 -5.98 7.99
N LEU A 275 -28.58 -6.44 6.75
CA LEU A 275 -27.80 -7.53 6.17
C LEU A 275 -26.34 -7.10 5.98
N LEU A 276 -26.10 -5.89 5.47
CA LEU A 276 -24.76 -5.32 5.31
C LEU A 276 -24.00 -5.24 6.65
N LYS A 277 -24.69 -4.78 7.70
CA LYS A 277 -24.13 -4.73 9.06
C LYS A 277 -23.81 -6.12 9.60
N SER A 278 -24.62 -7.12 9.26
CA SER A 278 -24.39 -8.51 9.64
C SER A 278 -23.19 -9.10 8.90
N ALA A 279 -23.04 -8.79 7.61
CA ALA A 279 -21.88 -9.18 6.81
C ALA A 279 -20.57 -8.63 7.40
N LEU A 280 -20.54 -7.34 7.73
CA LEU A 280 -19.38 -6.71 8.38
C LEU A 280 -19.04 -7.39 9.73
N LYS A 281 -20.05 -7.70 10.55
CA LYS A 281 -19.84 -8.41 11.83
C LYS A 281 -19.25 -9.81 11.65
N GLN A 282 -19.57 -10.48 10.55
CA GLN A 282 -18.99 -11.79 10.20
C GLN A 282 -17.63 -11.68 9.50
N GLY A 283 -17.08 -10.47 9.39
CA GLY A 283 -15.74 -10.24 8.85
C GLY A 283 -15.69 -10.02 7.34
N ALA A 284 -16.84 -9.77 6.69
CA ALA A 284 -16.82 -9.24 5.33
C ALA A 284 -16.17 -7.85 5.32
N LYS A 285 -15.47 -7.55 4.22
CA LYS A 285 -14.92 -6.22 3.93
C LYS A 285 -15.74 -5.61 2.81
N VAL A 286 -16.08 -4.34 2.90
CA VAL A 286 -17.03 -3.70 1.98
C VAL A 286 -16.46 -2.38 1.48
N VAL A 287 -16.47 -2.19 0.16
CA VAL A 287 -16.21 -0.90 -0.48
C VAL A 287 -17.43 -0.44 -1.24
N PHE A 288 -17.82 0.81 -1.03
CA PHE A 288 -18.79 1.52 -1.87
C PHE A 288 -18.05 2.57 -2.68
N THR A 289 -18.44 2.77 -3.93
CA THR A 289 -18.02 3.91 -4.74
C THR A 289 -19.23 4.78 -5.08
N SER A 290 -19.05 6.11 -5.06
CA SER A 290 -20.07 7.04 -5.54
C SER A 290 -19.44 8.37 -5.96
N ARG A 291 -20.20 9.17 -6.72
CA ARG A 291 -19.83 10.56 -7.03
C ARG A 291 -20.24 11.49 -5.90
N ASN A 292 -19.50 12.58 -5.72
CA ASN A 292 -19.75 13.56 -4.64
C ASN A 292 -21.20 14.06 -4.63
N TYR A 293 -21.70 14.60 -5.74
CA TYR A 293 -23.06 15.13 -5.82
C TYR A 293 -24.16 14.05 -5.70
N ILE A 294 -23.87 12.81 -6.13
CA ILE A 294 -24.79 11.68 -6.01
C ILE A 294 -24.93 11.28 -4.53
N TRP A 295 -23.80 11.18 -3.83
CA TRP A 295 -23.78 10.91 -2.39
C TRP A 295 -24.53 11.98 -1.58
N GLU A 296 -24.33 13.25 -1.92
CA GLU A 296 -25.00 14.37 -1.26
C GLU A 296 -26.53 14.33 -1.36
N ALA A 297 -27.06 13.77 -2.45
CA ALA A 297 -28.48 13.47 -2.59
C ALA A 297 -28.87 12.20 -1.82
N ALA A 298 -28.12 11.11 -2.01
CA ALA A 298 -28.41 9.80 -1.43
C ALA A 298 -28.42 9.81 0.11
N ARG A 299 -27.48 10.51 0.74
CA ARG A 299 -27.38 10.58 2.20
C ARG A 299 -28.62 11.14 2.90
N ARG A 300 -29.45 11.89 2.18
CA ARG A 300 -30.71 12.46 2.69
C ARG A 300 -31.85 11.46 2.67
N ALA A 301 -31.80 10.48 1.76
CA ALA A 301 -32.79 9.41 1.61
C ALA A 301 -32.42 8.13 2.37
N LEU A 302 -31.13 7.93 2.64
CA LEU A 302 -30.64 6.77 3.41
C LEU A 302 -30.95 6.91 4.91
N LYS A 303 -31.35 5.80 5.52
CA LYS A 303 -31.52 5.66 6.97
C LYS A 303 -30.14 5.52 7.65
N THR A 304 -29.34 6.58 7.64
CA THR A 304 -27.97 6.61 8.17
C THR A 304 -27.87 6.22 9.65
N SER A 305 -28.93 6.41 10.44
CA SER A 305 -29.02 5.92 11.82
C SER A 305 -28.92 4.39 11.93
N GLN A 306 -29.33 3.64 10.90
CA GLN A 306 -29.23 2.17 10.86
C GLN A 306 -27.83 1.70 10.46
N PHE A 307 -27.06 2.55 9.76
CA PHE A 307 -25.71 2.26 9.31
C PHE A 307 -24.77 3.47 9.50
N PRO A 308 -24.30 3.71 10.73
CA PRO A 308 -23.49 4.89 11.07
C PRO A 308 -22.18 5.01 10.29
N LEU A 309 -21.65 3.90 9.76
CA LEU A 309 -20.40 3.85 8.99
C LEU A 309 -20.45 4.71 7.72
N PHE A 310 -21.63 5.05 7.20
CA PHE A 310 -21.75 6.03 6.12
C PHE A 310 -21.25 7.43 6.51
N ALA A 311 -21.43 7.83 7.78
CA ALA A 311 -20.97 9.11 8.29
C ALA A 311 -19.49 9.08 8.72
N GLU A 312 -19.01 7.93 9.22
CA GLU A 312 -17.63 7.79 9.72
C GLU A 312 -16.60 7.54 8.61
N SER A 313 -17.02 6.90 7.52
CA SER A 313 -16.14 6.45 6.43
C SER A 313 -16.31 7.22 5.11
N SER A 314 -17.08 8.31 5.07
CA SER A 314 -17.13 9.22 3.92
C SER A 314 -15.95 10.18 3.97
N ARG A 315 -14.94 9.94 3.14
CA ARG A 315 -13.79 10.83 2.95
C ARG A 315 -13.42 10.92 1.48
#